data_AF-A0A1X0XY45-F1
#
_entry.id   AF-A0A1X0XY45-F1
#
_cell.length_a   1.000
_cell.length_b   1.000
_cell.length_c   1.000
_cell.angle_alpha   90.00
_cell.angle_beta   90.00
_cell.angle_gamma   90.00
#
_symmetry.space_group_name_H-M   'P 1'
#
loop_
_entity.id
_entity.type
_entity.pdbx_description
1 polymer ?
#
loop_
_entity_poly.entity_id
_entity_poly.type
_entity_poly.pdbx_seq_one_letter_code
_entity_poly.pdbx_strand_id
1 'polypeptide(L)' 'MTDHELPTNIEYLRREVLARIDAHPLDDWSPAMLRAVIALFDLNGVMPVPVHRFTPRVVK' A
#
# COMPACT_ATOMS: atom_id res chain seq x y z
N MET A 1 25.97 -5.83 26.35
CA MET A 1 25.91 -6.35 24.98
C MET A 1 24.49 -6.83 24.75
N THR A 2 23.58 -5.89 24.47
CA THR A 2 22.17 -6.19 24.18
C THR A 2 22.05 -6.35 22.68
N ASP A 3 21.69 -7.56 22.28
CA ASP A 3 21.37 -7.97 20.94
C ASP A 3 20.43 -6.93 20.30
N HIS A 4 20.96 -6.13 19.37
CA HIS A 4 20.16 -5.35 18.45
C HIS A 4 19.58 -6.33 17.41
N GLU A 5 18.70 -7.23 17.84
CA GLU A 5 17.80 -7.92 16.92
C GLU A 5 16.93 -6.82 16.29
N LEU A 6 17.30 -6.43 15.08
CA LEU A 6 16.50 -5.59 14.21
C LEU A 6 15.05 -6.07 14.27
N PRO A 7 14.06 -5.18 14.48
CA PRO A 7 12.68 -5.57 14.70
C PRO A 7 12.10 -6.08 13.38
N THR A 8 12.39 -7.33 13.06
CA THR A 8 11.77 -8.12 11.99
C THR A 8 10.34 -8.55 12.40
N ASN A 9 9.87 -8.02 13.53
CA ASN A 9 8.53 -8.25 14.05
C ASN A 9 7.51 -7.54 13.13
N ILE A 10 6.88 -8.33 12.28
CA ILE A 10 5.84 -7.90 11.34
C ILE A 10 4.74 -7.08 12.04
N GLU A 11 4.39 -7.40 13.29
CA GLU A 11 3.37 -6.64 14.03
C GLU A 11 3.82 -5.23 14.36
N TYR A 12 5.10 -5.03 14.70
CA TYR A 12 5.66 -3.71 14.90
C TYR A 12 5.64 -2.90 13.59
N LEU A 13 6.15 -3.49 12.50
CA LEU A 13 6.19 -2.84 11.19
C LEU A 13 4.79 -2.47 10.68
N ARG A 14 3.81 -3.37 10.88
CA ARG A 14 2.40 -3.11 10.55
C ARG A 14 1.85 -1.92 11.35
N ARG A 15 2.07 -1.90 12.67
CA ARG A 15 1.62 -0.77 13.52
C ARG A 15 2.25 0.54 13.10
N GLU A 16 3.54 0.53 12.80
CA GLU A 16 4.27 1.73 12.40
C GLU A 16 3.81 2.28 11.05
N VAL A 17 3.56 1.41 10.06
CA VAL A 17 3.02 1.81 8.75
C VAL A 17 1.64 2.46 8.93
N LEU A 18 0.76 1.84 9.71
CA LEU A 18 -0.57 2.40 9.98
C LEU A 18 -0.48 3.76 10.69
N ALA A 19 0.35 3.87 11.74
CA ALA A 19 0.55 5.12 12.47
C ALA A 19 1.03 6.28 11.57
N ARG A 20 1.87 6.00 10.56
CA ARG A 20 2.33 7.02 9.61
C ARG A 20 1.26 7.44 8.61
N ILE A 21 0.41 6.51 8.18
CA ILE A 21 -0.74 6.82 7.33
C ILE A 21 -1.77 7.64 8.12
N ASP A 22 -2.01 7.31 9.39
CA ASP A 22 -2.92 8.07 10.25
C ASP A 22 -2.39 9.49 10.55
N ALA A 23 -1.07 9.63 10.72
CA ALA A 23 -0.43 10.93 10.95
C ALA A 23 -0.40 11.83 9.70
N HIS A 24 -0.37 11.24 8.51
CA HIS A 24 -0.37 11.95 7.24
C HIS A 24 -1.32 11.25 6.28
N PRO A 25 -2.58 11.69 6.16
CA PRO A 25 -3.58 11.00 5.36
C PRO A 25 -3.22 11.02 3.88
N LEU A 26 -3.68 10.01 3.14
CA LEU A 26 -3.34 9.81 1.72
C LEU A 26 -3.72 11.00 0.83
N ASP A 27 -4.78 11.74 1.18
CA ASP A 27 -5.25 12.92 0.45
C ASP A 27 -4.22 14.06 0.43
N ASP A 28 -3.35 14.11 1.44
CA ASP A 28 -2.30 15.13 1.55
C ASP A 28 -0.96 14.68 0.95
N TRP A 29 -0.88 13.46 0.39
CA TRP A 29 0.37 12.94 -0.15
C TRP A 29 0.68 13.54 -1.51
N SER A 30 1.96 13.86 -1.73
CA SER A 30 2.41 14.31 -3.05
C SER A 30 2.22 13.21 -4.12
N PRO A 31 1.99 13.58 -5.40
CA PRO A 31 1.89 12.61 -6.48
C PRO A 31 3.11 11.68 -6.60
N ALA A 32 4.31 12.16 -6.26
CA ALA A 32 5.53 11.36 -6.28
C ALA A 32 5.50 10.24 -5.21
N MET A 33 5.00 10.56 -4.02
CA MET A 33 4.86 9.61 -2.91
C MET A 33 3.84 8.52 -3.25
N LEU A 34 2.68 8.90 -3.80
CA LEU A 34 1.66 7.95 -4.24
C LEU A 34 2.19 7.00 -5.32
N ARG A 35 2.92 7.51 -6.32
CA ARG A 35 3.57 6.68 -7.35
C ARG A 35 4.60 5.72 -6.77
N ALA A 36 5.38 6.15 -5.77
CA ALA A 36 6.37 5.29 -5.12
C ALA A 36 5.70 4.13 -4.37
N VAL A 37 4.59 4.38 -3.67
CA VAL A 37 3.84 3.33 -2.99
C VAL A 37 3.17 2.37 -3.97
N ILE A 38 2.64 2.87 -5.09
CA ILE A 38 2.13 2.02 -6.18
C ILE A 38 3.25 1.12 -6.72
N ALA A 39 4.42 1.69 -7.02
CA ALA A 39 5.55 0.92 -7.52
C ALA A 39 6.01 -0.16 -6.53
N LEU A 40 5.92 0.09 -5.22
CA LEU A 40 6.19 -0.92 -4.20
C LEU A 40 5.21 -2.10 -4.29
N PHE A 41 3.91 -1.85 -4.49
CA PHE A 41 2.94 -2.92 -4.70
C PHE A 41 3.18 -3.69 -6.01
N ASP A 42 3.52 -2.97 -7.09
CA ASP A 42 3.85 -3.58 -8.38
C ASP A 42 5.05 -4.54 -8.25
N LEU A 43 6.09 -4.16 -7.50
CA LEU A 43 7.26 -5.02 -7.21
C LEU A 43 6.89 -6.29 -6.45
N ASN A 44 5.82 -6.27 -5.65
CA ASN A 44 5.33 -7.43 -4.90
C ASN A 44 4.23 -8.19 -5.65
N GLY A 45 3.90 -7.81 -6.89
CA GLY A 45 2.83 -8.42 -7.68
C GLY A 45 1.42 -8.17 -7.12
N VAL A 46 1.26 -7.18 -6.24
CA VAL A 46 -0.03 -6.85 -5.62
C VAL A 46 -0.79 -5.92 -6.56
N MET A 47 -1.68 -6.51 -7.36
CA MET A 47 -2.53 -5.75 -8.28
C MET A 47 -3.86 -5.37 -7.62
N PRO A 48 -4.39 -4.16 -7.87
CA PRO A 48 -5.72 -3.81 -7.40
C PRO A 48 -6.76 -4.73 -8.04
N VAL A 49 -7.77 -5.14 -7.28
CA VAL A 49 -8.90 -5.89 -7.83
C VAL A 49 -9.55 -5.00 -8.89
N PRO A 50 -9.70 -5.47 -10.15
CA PRO A 50 -10.36 -4.68 -11.17
C PRO A 50 -11.77 -4.36 -10.71
N VAL A 51 -12.01 -3.07 -10.44
CA VAL A 51 -13.37 -2.53 -10.26
C VAL A 51 -14.12 -2.93 -11.51
N HIS A 52 -15.18 -3.74 -11.38
CA HIS A 52 -15.92 -4.30 -12.50
C HIS A 52 -16.25 -3.19 -13.50
N ARG A 53 -15.43 -3.10 -14.56
CA ARG A 53 -15.66 -2.17 -15.65
C ARG A 53 -16.93 -2.67 -16.31
N PHE A 54 -17.98 -1.85 -16.32
CA PHE A 54 -19.26 -2.16 -16.96
C PHE A 54 -18.99 -2.82 -18.32
N THR A 55 -19.41 -4.08 -18.45
CA THR A 55 -19.35 -4.83 -19.71
C THR A 55 -20.74 -4.75 -20.33
N PRO A 56 -21.02 -3.78 -21.22
CA PRO A 56 -22.30 -3.74 -21.91
C PRO A 56 -22.45 -5.02 -22.73
N ARG A 57 -23.38 -5.88 -22.33
CA ARG A 57 -23.77 -7.03 -23.15
C ARG A 57 -24.63 -6.47 -24.29
N VAL A 58 -24.10 -6.50 -25.51
CA VAL A 58 -24.90 -6.24 -26.72
C VAL A 58 -25.87 -7.41 -26.86
N VAL A 59 -27.16 -7.14 -26.65
CA VAL A 59 -28.23 -8.09 -26.93
C VAL A 59 -28.56 -7.95 -28.42
N LYS A 60 -28.46 -9.05 -29.17
CA LYS A 60 -28.89 -9.11 -30.58
C LYS A 60 -30.41 -9.19 -30.68
#